data_AF-A0A9P1H1B8-F1
#
_entry.id   AF-A0A9P1H1B8-F1
#
_cell.length_a   1.000
_cell.length_b   1.000
_cell.length_c   1.000
_cell.angle_alpha   90.00
_cell.angle_beta   90.00
_cell.angle_gamma   90.00
#
_symmetry.space_group_name_H-M   'P 1'
#
loop_
_entity.id
_entity.type
_entity.pdbx_description
1 polymer ?
#
loop_
_entity_poly.entity_id
_entity_poly.type
_entity_poly.pdbx_seq_one_letter_code
_entity_poly.pdbx_strand_id
1 'polypeptide(L)'
;MATDSKPSQPLVFYDITSRPPVEETCFSPNPWKTRLALNFKNLPYSTKWVPLPNIPKVRKGLGVPACRKFGDGTDFYTLPIPLDYTFRSQYILVPLSECNNSEFPEYAKFNVNIDAAFTAHVQLTVDGFPFDPDYADATKAEFVRRAGVQRWEDFSLAREAREKMKDSFREMLGDLLPLFATGGPFLLGAKASYADLCIGAWLHSIYANLDIITLMAPSGNYIEEVSATLVVGDVPNPITGDIALWSAIMMDKQDFLQGVTQNSPPGLYEHCRSIRYCQNLGQNWCNFAYNYGNGNVEAGVPVIAPPGSRIKTHYKLNPDTDKWEQKLYINDELVSELTSSQGQRGSIFYISTECAAPPCAAAPAHSKFQPPPCWEDVSVVLDAANVRFLHSGAWMHGATGGQMTTIDAGKTWNFTTLSIPETKP
;
A
#
# COMPACT_ATOMS: atom_id res chain seq x y z
N MET A 1 -34.36 16.71 27.83
CA MET A 1 -32.91 17.00 27.77
C MET A 1 -32.20 15.74 28.21
N ALA A 2 -31.62 14.98 27.28
CA ALA A 2 -30.75 13.85 27.62
C ALA A 2 -29.40 14.43 28.03
N THR A 3 -28.95 14.11 29.23
CA THR A 3 -27.64 14.51 29.74
C THR A 3 -26.56 13.72 29.00
N ASP A 4 -25.84 14.39 28.09
CA ASP A 4 -24.58 13.90 27.54
C ASP A 4 -23.56 13.78 28.67
N SER A 5 -23.45 12.59 29.26
CA SER A 5 -22.33 12.26 30.13
C SER A 5 -21.10 12.04 29.23
N LYS A 6 -20.24 13.06 29.11
CA LYS A 6 -18.89 12.87 28.57
C LYS A 6 -18.20 11.77 29.39
N PRO A 7 -17.65 10.71 28.78
CA PRO A 7 -16.81 9.76 29.52
C PRO A 7 -15.61 10.51 30.11
N SER A 8 -15.41 10.37 31.42
CA SER A 8 -14.44 11.16 32.20
C SER A 8 -12.97 10.75 32.01
N GLN A 9 -12.69 9.79 31.14
CA GLN A 9 -11.35 9.31 30.78
C GLN A 9 -11.35 8.94 29.29
N PRO A 10 -10.32 9.32 28.50
CA PRO A 10 -10.18 8.85 27.13
C PRO A 10 -10.03 7.33 27.11
N LEU A 11 -10.64 6.67 26.10
CA LEU A 11 -10.53 5.22 25.93
C LEU A 11 -9.06 4.81 25.82
N VAL A 12 -8.68 3.70 26.44
CA VAL A 12 -7.32 3.14 26.31
C VAL A 12 -7.39 1.96 25.36
N PHE A 13 -6.86 2.14 24.16
CA PHE A 13 -6.74 1.12 23.13
C PHE A 13 -5.39 0.42 23.23
N TYR A 14 -5.38 -0.92 23.22
CA TYR A 14 -4.15 -1.70 23.26
C TYR A 14 -3.83 -2.25 21.87
N ASP A 15 -2.63 -1.94 21.37
CA ASP A 15 -2.14 -2.33 20.05
C ASP A 15 -0.74 -2.96 20.17
N ILE A 16 -0.30 -3.67 19.13
CA ILE A 16 0.99 -4.35 19.07
C ILE A 16 2.08 -3.35 18.71
N THR A 17 3.17 -3.34 19.47
CA THR A 17 4.36 -2.55 19.14
C THR A 17 4.99 -3.05 17.84
N SER A 18 5.28 -2.11 16.94
CA SER A 18 6.00 -2.28 15.68
C SER A 18 7.29 -1.43 15.69
N ARG A 19 8.08 -1.49 14.61
CA ARG A 19 9.29 -0.67 14.43
C ARG A 19 8.98 0.82 14.65
N PRO A 20 9.69 1.58 15.49
CA PRO A 20 9.44 3.01 15.61
C PRO A 20 9.60 3.77 14.28
N PRO A 21 8.82 4.84 14.04
CA PRO A 21 7.74 5.36 14.88
C PRO A 21 6.46 4.51 14.81
N VAL A 22 5.97 4.07 15.97
CA VAL A 22 4.96 3.00 16.07
C VAL A 22 3.60 3.44 15.52
N GLU A 23 3.28 4.72 15.61
CA GLU A 23 2.07 5.34 15.07
C GLU A 23 1.96 5.20 13.55
N GLU A 24 3.09 4.98 12.86
CA GLU A 24 3.19 4.98 11.40
C GLU A 24 3.40 3.58 10.85
N THR A 25 4.07 2.72 11.62
CA THR A 25 4.37 1.34 11.24
C THR A 25 3.38 0.32 11.80
N CYS A 26 2.42 0.72 12.65
CA CYS A 26 1.45 -0.21 13.19
C CYS A 26 0.68 -0.90 12.06
N PHE A 27 0.63 -2.23 12.08
CA PHE A 27 0.18 -3.03 10.94
C PHE A 27 -0.72 -4.19 11.33
N SER A 28 -0.90 -4.47 12.64
CA SER A 28 -1.59 -5.68 13.06
C SER A 28 -3.08 -5.62 12.70
N PRO A 29 -3.60 -6.57 11.89
CA PRO A 29 -4.95 -6.46 11.32
C PRO A 29 -6.04 -6.47 12.39
N ASN A 30 -5.89 -7.25 13.46
CA ASN A 30 -6.91 -7.33 14.50
C ASN A 30 -7.04 -6.02 15.32
N PRO A 31 -5.96 -5.42 15.82
CA PRO A 31 -6.00 -4.06 16.34
C PRO A 31 -6.51 -3.02 15.32
N TRP A 32 -6.10 -3.09 14.06
CA TRP A 32 -6.53 -2.14 13.03
C TRP A 32 -8.05 -2.09 12.82
N LYS A 33 -8.76 -3.21 12.96
CA LYS A 33 -10.24 -3.22 12.95
C LYS A 33 -10.84 -2.29 14.01
N THR A 34 -10.24 -2.29 15.21
CA THR A 34 -10.68 -1.40 16.30
C THR A 34 -10.26 0.03 16.04
N ARG A 35 -9.02 0.25 15.60
CA ARG A 35 -8.50 1.57 15.24
C ARG A 35 -9.39 2.24 14.20
N LEU A 36 -9.71 1.54 13.12
CA LEU A 36 -10.64 2.01 12.09
C LEU A 36 -12.03 2.29 12.66
N ALA A 37 -12.58 1.42 13.51
CA ALA A 37 -13.90 1.64 14.11
C ALA A 37 -13.93 2.87 15.04
N LEU A 38 -12.89 3.09 15.85
CA LEU A 38 -12.76 4.27 16.72
C LEU A 38 -12.64 5.55 15.89
N ASN A 39 -11.79 5.53 14.86
CA ASN A 39 -11.59 6.66 13.94
C ASN A 39 -12.85 6.98 13.15
N PHE A 40 -13.52 5.96 12.59
CA PHE A 40 -14.75 6.11 11.82
C PHE A 40 -15.88 6.72 12.67
N LYS A 41 -15.91 6.41 13.97
CA LYS A 41 -16.87 6.99 14.93
C LYS A 41 -16.40 8.31 15.53
N ASN A 42 -15.21 8.79 15.17
CA ASN A 42 -14.57 9.98 15.74
C ASN A 42 -14.51 9.94 17.28
N LEU A 43 -14.18 8.77 17.85
CA LEU A 43 -14.09 8.58 19.29
C LEU A 43 -12.66 8.88 19.79
N PRO A 44 -12.49 9.70 20.83
CA PRO A 44 -11.16 9.98 21.38
C PRO A 44 -10.61 8.77 22.14
N TYR A 45 -9.37 8.37 21.83
CA TYR A 45 -8.67 7.30 22.53
C TYR A 45 -7.15 7.58 22.60
N SER A 46 -6.48 6.88 23.52
CA SER A 46 -5.02 6.79 23.62
C SER A 46 -4.58 5.36 23.30
N THR A 47 -3.40 5.17 22.71
CA THR A 47 -2.87 3.84 22.41
C THR A 47 -1.84 3.44 23.46
N LYS A 48 -1.95 2.23 24.00
CA LYS A 48 -0.89 1.53 24.74
C LYS A 48 -0.28 0.46 23.84
N TRP A 49 0.97 0.66 23.47
CA TRP A 49 1.74 -0.26 22.65
C TRP A 49 2.28 -1.42 23.49
N VAL A 50 2.05 -2.64 23.03
CA VAL A 50 2.42 -3.88 23.73
C VAL A 50 3.27 -4.74 22.80
N PRO A 51 4.51 -5.09 23.18
CA PRO A 51 5.30 -6.04 22.41
C PRO A 51 4.55 -7.37 22.28
N LEU A 52 4.55 -7.98 21.10
CA LEU A 52 3.79 -9.20 20.82
C LEU A 52 4.01 -10.32 21.86
N PRO A 53 5.26 -10.62 22.29
CA PRO A 53 5.52 -11.64 23.32
C PRO A 53 4.92 -11.30 24.70
N ASN A 54 4.64 -10.03 24.98
CA ASN A 54 4.15 -9.54 26.27
C ASN A 54 2.61 -9.52 26.38
N ILE A 55 1.88 -9.78 25.28
CA ILE A 55 0.40 -9.78 25.27
C ILE A 55 -0.20 -10.68 26.37
N PRO A 56 0.26 -11.93 26.59
CA PRO A 56 -0.30 -12.77 27.65
C PRO A 56 -0.12 -12.17 29.04
N LYS A 57 1.05 -11.55 29.31
CA LYS A 57 1.35 -10.91 30.59
C LYS A 57 0.43 -9.71 30.83
N VAL A 58 0.23 -8.86 29.82
CA VAL A 58 -0.64 -7.67 29.91
C VAL A 58 -2.10 -8.08 30.15
N ARG A 59 -2.64 -9.03 29.37
CA ARG A 59 -4.04 -9.47 29.53
C ARG A 59 -4.30 -10.10 30.90
N LYS A 60 -3.39 -10.96 31.38
CA LYS A 60 -3.48 -11.54 32.72
C LYS A 60 -3.43 -10.48 33.81
N GLY A 61 -2.54 -9.48 33.69
CA GLY A 61 -2.45 -8.36 34.64
C GLY A 61 -3.70 -7.49 34.70
N LEU A 62 -4.48 -7.44 33.61
CA LEU A 62 -5.76 -6.74 33.52
C LEU A 62 -6.97 -7.61 33.88
N GLY A 63 -6.76 -8.89 34.23
CA GLY A 63 -7.84 -9.83 34.52
C GLY A 63 -8.67 -10.21 33.29
N VAL A 64 -8.14 -10.03 32.07
CA VAL A 64 -8.85 -10.32 30.82
C VAL A 64 -8.51 -11.75 30.36
N PRO A 65 -9.49 -12.66 30.25
CA PRO A 65 -9.25 -14.06 29.87
C PRO A 65 -8.76 -14.19 28.43
N ALA A 66 -8.20 -15.36 28.07
CA ALA A 66 -7.93 -15.68 26.66
C ALA A 66 -9.25 -15.83 25.89
N CYS A 67 -9.28 -15.33 24.65
CA CYS A 67 -10.47 -15.39 23.79
C CYS A 67 -10.37 -16.50 22.71
N ARG A 68 -9.25 -17.24 22.68
CA ARG A 68 -9.01 -18.38 21.80
C ARG A 68 -8.16 -19.44 22.51
N LYS A 69 -8.06 -20.61 21.90
CA LYS A 69 -7.11 -21.66 22.28
C LYS A 69 -6.20 -21.99 21.10
N PHE A 70 -4.98 -22.42 21.39
CA PHE A 70 -4.09 -23.02 20.41
C PHE A 70 -4.58 -24.43 20.03
N GLY A 71 -4.01 -25.00 18.96
CA GLY A 71 -4.36 -26.36 18.51
C GLY A 71 -4.06 -27.46 19.55
N ASP A 72 -3.15 -27.19 20.49
CA ASP A 72 -2.83 -28.05 21.64
C ASP A 72 -3.77 -27.86 22.85
N GLY A 73 -4.77 -26.97 22.76
CA GLY A 73 -5.74 -26.66 23.82
C GLY A 73 -5.30 -25.60 24.82
N THR A 74 -4.05 -25.10 24.74
CA THR A 74 -3.55 -24.04 25.63
C THR A 74 -4.15 -22.67 25.30
N ASP A 75 -4.16 -21.76 26.27
CA ASP A 75 -4.82 -20.45 26.14
C ASP A 75 -4.09 -19.52 25.17
N PHE A 76 -4.82 -18.97 24.20
CA PHE A 76 -4.31 -18.03 23.21
C PHE A 76 -4.80 -16.60 23.48
N TYR A 77 -3.90 -15.78 24.01
CA TYR A 77 -4.12 -14.37 24.33
C TYR A 77 -3.81 -13.48 23.12
N THR A 78 -4.80 -12.72 22.64
CA THR A 78 -4.67 -11.83 21.46
C THR A 78 -5.04 -10.38 21.79
N LEU A 79 -4.64 -9.44 20.94
CA LEU A 79 -5.15 -8.07 20.92
C LEU A 79 -6.18 -7.89 19.79
N PRO A 80 -7.09 -6.91 19.88
CA PRO A 80 -7.20 -5.89 20.94
C PRO A 80 -7.85 -6.41 22.22
N ILE A 81 -7.71 -5.65 23.31
CA ILE A 81 -8.46 -5.88 24.57
C ILE A 81 -9.83 -5.21 24.44
N PRO A 82 -10.93 -5.81 24.91
CA PRO A 82 -12.22 -5.14 24.99
C PRO A 82 -12.10 -3.81 25.74
N LEU A 83 -12.74 -2.76 25.22
CA LEU A 83 -12.78 -1.45 25.87
C LEU A 83 -13.84 -1.46 26.98
N ASP A 84 -13.55 -0.81 28.12
CA ASP A 84 -14.46 -0.68 29.28
C ASP A 84 -15.61 0.34 29.04
N TYR A 85 -16.07 0.46 27.80
CA TYR A 85 -17.17 1.32 27.41
C TYR A 85 -18.17 0.52 26.58
N THR A 86 -19.35 0.27 27.17
CA THR A 86 -20.47 -0.37 26.50
C THR A 86 -21.59 0.66 26.30
N PHE A 87 -21.74 1.19 25.09
CA PHE A 87 -22.89 2.02 24.73
C PHE A 87 -23.95 1.17 24.05
N ARG A 88 -25.09 0.96 24.72
CA ARG A 88 -26.26 0.28 24.13
C ARG A 88 -27.05 1.29 23.31
N SER A 89 -26.78 1.35 22.01
CA SER A 89 -27.60 2.10 21.05
C SER A 89 -28.16 1.17 19.99
N GLN A 90 -29.44 1.34 19.70
CA GLN A 90 -30.19 0.59 18.69
C GLN A 90 -29.70 0.84 17.25
N TYR A 91 -28.64 1.65 17.06
CA TYR A 91 -28.24 2.11 15.73
C TYR A 91 -26.78 1.87 15.32
N ILE A 92 -25.85 1.45 16.19
CA ILE A 92 -24.52 1.02 15.73
C ILE A 92 -23.89 0.02 16.71
N LEU A 93 -23.52 -1.15 16.21
CA LEU A 93 -23.05 -2.31 16.97
C LEU A 93 -21.73 -2.81 16.33
N VAL A 94 -20.69 -2.98 17.14
CA VAL A 94 -19.36 -3.41 16.69
C VAL A 94 -18.84 -4.48 17.66
N PRO A 95 -18.62 -5.74 17.23
CA PRO A 95 -18.05 -6.76 18.09
C PRO A 95 -16.53 -6.82 17.97
N LEU A 96 -15.87 -6.73 19.13
CA LEU A 96 -14.49 -7.17 19.33
C LEU A 96 -14.54 -8.33 20.34
N SER A 97 -14.23 -9.53 19.84
CA SER A 97 -14.14 -10.86 20.49
C SER A 97 -15.43 -11.69 20.73
N GLU A 98 -15.30 -12.97 20.36
CA GLU A 98 -16.17 -14.16 20.43
C GLU A 98 -17.38 -14.28 19.47
N CYS A 99 -17.44 -15.43 18.79
CA CYS A 99 -18.63 -15.91 18.06
C CYS A 99 -19.71 -16.47 19.00
N ASN A 100 -19.36 -16.81 20.24
CA ASN A 100 -20.33 -17.32 21.20
C ASN A 100 -21.11 -16.14 21.78
N ASN A 101 -22.40 -16.07 21.48
CA ASN A 101 -23.31 -15.00 21.92
C ASN A 101 -23.04 -13.61 21.33
N SER A 102 -22.44 -13.51 20.13
CA SER A 102 -22.39 -12.22 19.42
C SER A 102 -23.80 -11.72 19.13
N GLU A 103 -24.08 -10.46 19.44
CA GLU A 103 -25.32 -9.77 19.03
C GLU A 103 -25.46 -9.75 17.49
N PHE A 104 -24.35 -9.95 16.77
CA PHE A 104 -24.26 -10.05 15.33
C PHE A 104 -23.48 -11.29 14.87
N PRO A 105 -24.13 -12.45 14.80
CA PRO A 105 -23.48 -13.69 14.39
C PRO A 105 -22.95 -13.63 12.95
N GLU A 106 -23.64 -12.94 12.04
CA GLU A 106 -23.22 -12.86 10.63
C GLU A 106 -21.96 -12.02 10.42
N TYR A 107 -21.82 -10.87 11.09
CA TYR A 107 -20.57 -10.09 11.03
C TYR A 107 -19.42 -10.82 11.70
N ALA A 108 -19.67 -11.54 12.80
CA ALA A 108 -18.65 -12.35 13.46
C ALA A 108 -18.17 -13.50 12.55
N LYS A 109 -19.12 -14.20 11.91
CA LYS A 109 -18.84 -15.23 10.92
C LYS A 109 -18.07 -14.68 9.73
N PHE A 110 -18.48 -13.53 9.19
CA PHE A 110 -17.77 -12.85 8.11
C PHE A 110 -16.33 -12.54 8.50
N ASN A 111 -16.11 -11.91 9.66
CA ASN A 111 -14.77 -11.59 10.14
C ASN A 111 -13.89 -12.83 10.33
N VAL A 112 -14.43 -13.95 10.83
CA VAL A 112 -13.68 -15.21 10.96
C VAL A 112 -13.21 -15.71 9.60
N ASN A 113 -14.06 -15.65 8.57
CA ASN A 113 -13.69 -16.09 7.23
C ASN A 113 -12.66 -15.14 6.59
N ILE A 114 -12.81 -13.83 6.76
CA ILE A 114 -11.80 -12.84 6.33
C ILE A 114 -10.45 -13.09 7.05
N ASP A 115 -10.47 -13.35 8.35
CA ASP A 115 -9.25 -13.68 9.09
C ASP A 115 -8.56 -14.93 8.57
N ALA A 116 -9.31 -16.00 8.33
CA ALA A 116 -8.77 -17.25 7.78
C ALA A 116 -8.19 -17.04 6.38
N ALA A 117 -8.95 -16.35 5.54
CA ALA A 117 -8.62 -16.00 4.16
C ALA A 117 -7.25 -15.29 4.06
N PHE A 118 -7.07 -14.18 4.78
CA PHE A 118 -5.81 -13.44 4.72
C PHE A 118 -4.69 -14.15 5.50
N THR A 119 -4.98 -14.83 6.62
CA THR A 119 -3.98 -15.58 7.38
C THR A 119 -3.36 -16.70 6.54
N ALA A 120 -4.14 -17.40 5.71
CA ALA A 120 -3.65 -18.44 4.82
C ALA A 120 -2.64 -17.93 3.78
N HIS A 121 -2.63 -16.63 3.51
CA HIS A 121 -1.77 -15.98 2.51
C HIS A 121 -0.73 -15.03 3.15
N VAL A 122 -0.61 -15.01 4.48
CA VAL A 122 0.32 -14.11 5.20
C VAL A 122 1.77 -14.30 4.78
N GLN A 123 2.13 -15.49 4.29
CA GLN A 123 3.47 -15.79 3.78
C GLN A 123 3.87 -14.89 2.59
N LEU A 124 2.90 -14.32 1.87
CA LEU A 124 3.19 -13.35 0.80
C LEU A 124 3.85 -12.06 1.31
N THR A 125 3.61 -11.68 2.58
CA THR A 125 3.93 -10.35 3.11
C THR A 125 4.69 -10.36 4.43
N VAL A 126 4.73 -11.49 5.14
CA VAL A 126 5.29 -11.62 6.49
C VAL A 126 6.75 -11.16 6.63
N ASP A 127 7.55 -11.27 5.56
CA ASP A 127 8.95 -10.83 5.56
C ASP A 127 9.08 -9.28 5.62
N GLY A 128 8.08 -8.56 5.12
CA GLY A 128 8.02 -7.10 5.16
C GLY A 128 7.42 -6.51 6.43
N PHE A 129 7.00 -7.33 7.39
CA PHE A 129 6.35 -6.83 8.61
C PHE A 129 7.31 -6.01 9.46
N PRO A 130 6.93 -4.77 9.86
CA PRO A 130 7.80 -3.88 10.63
C PRO A 130 7.79 -4.29 12.11
N PHE A 131 8.39 -5.43 12.45
CA PHE A 131 8.48 -5.86 13.84
C PHE A 131 9.27 -4.88 14.71
N ASP A 132 8.88 -4.78 15.97
CA ASP A 132 9.67 -4.09 16.99
C ASP A 132 11.09 -4.69 17.04
N PRO A 133 12.15 -3.91 16.79
CA PRO A 133 13.52 -4.42 16.73
C PRO A 133 13.96 -5.06 18.05
N ASP A 134 13.48 -4.57 19.20
CA ASP A 134 13.86 -5.10 20.52
C ASP A 134 13.24 -6.49 20.77
N TYR A 135 12.18 -6.83 20.03
CA TYR A 135 11.43 -8.08 20.18
C TYR A 135 11.34 -8.88 18.88
N ALA A 136 12.13 -8.54 17.85
CA ALA A 136 12.02 -9.12 16.51
C ALA A 136 12.24 -10.64 16.55
N ASP A 137 13.31 -11.11 17.19
CA ASP A 137 13.63 -12.54 17.26
C ASP A 137 12.57 -13.34 18.02
N ALA A 138 12.11 -12.82 19.16
CA ALA A 138 11.04 -13.44 19.93
C ALA A 138 9.70 -13.48 19.16
N THR A 139 9.43 -12.43 18.38
CA THR A 139 8.25 -12.35 17.52
C THR A 139 8.35 -13.36 16.38
N LYS A 140 9.48 -13.43 15.69
CA LYS A 140 9.73 -14.43 14.63
C LYS A 140 9.62 -15.86 15.16
N ALA A 141 10.16 -16.14 16.34
CA ALA A 141 10.04 -17.44 17.00
C ALA A 141 8.56 -17.83 17.27
N GLU A 142 7.73 -16.87 17.69
CA GLU A 142 6.29 -17.11 17.89
C GLU A 142 5.56 -17.38 16.57
N PHE A 143 5.94 -16.70 15.48
CA PHE A 143 5.41 -16.97 14.14
C PHE A 143 5.79 -18.37 13.65
N VAL A 144 7.07 -18.75 13.76
CA VAL A 144 7.57 -20.09 13.43
C VAL A 144 6.77 -21.16 14.18
N ARG A 145 6.61 -20.98 15.49
CA ARG A 145 5.83 -21.88 16.35
C ARG A 145 4.36 -21.97 15.91
N ARG A 146 3.72 -20.84 15.60
CA ARG A 146 2.30 -20.79 15.19
C ARG A 146 2.04 -21.40 13.83
N ALA A 147 2.95 -21.20 12.89
CA ALA A 147 2.86 -21.76 11.55
C ALA A 147 3.22 -23.25 11.52
N GLY A 148 3.86 -23.77 12.57
CA GLY A 148 4.31 -25.16 12.63
C GLY A 148 5.51 -25.43 11.71
N VAL A 149 6.25 -24.39 11.33
CA VAL A 149 7.49 -24.50 10.54
C VAL A 149 8.71 -24.62 11.46
N GLN A 150 9.88 -24.96 10.92
CA GLN A 150 11.08 -25.22 11.74
C GLN A 150 11.90 -23.94 12.00
N ARG A 151 11.95 -23.02 11.02
CA ARG A 151 12.74 -21.79 11.10
C ARG A 151 12.10 -20.66 10.29
N TRP A 152 12.55 -19.44 10.53
CA TRP A 152 12.01 -18.24 9.87
C TRP A 152 12.15 -18.31 8.35
N GLU A 153 13.24 -18.87 7.85
CA GLU A 153 13.54 -18.97 6.42
C GLU A 153 12.52 -19.83 5.68
N ASP A 154 11.79 -20.72 6.38
CA ASP A 154 10.74 -21.54 5.79
C ASP A 154 9.51 -20.70 5.34
N PHE A 155 9.40 -19.44 5.80
CA PHE A 155 8.43 -18.48 5.25
C PHE A 155 8.83 -17.96 3.86
N SER A 156 10.08 -18.15 3.42
CA SER A 156 10.52 -17.68 2.10
C SER A 156 9.77 -18.40 0.98
N LEU A 157 9.24 -17.65 0.02
CA LEU A 157 8.58 -18.22 -1.16
C LEU A 157 9.48 -18.10 -2.39
N ALA A 158 9.86 -19.25 -2.95
CA ALA A 158 10.44 -19.30 -4.27
C ALA A 158 9.44 -18.74 -5.31
N ARG A 159 9.97 -18.18 -6.41
CA ARG A 159 9.17 -17.47 -7.43
C ARG A 159 7.91 -18.22 -7.85
N GLU A 160 8.03 -19.49 -8.26
CA GLU A 160 6.88 -20.29 -8.71
C GLU A 160 5.82 -20.48 -7.61
N ALA A 161 6.26 -20.77 -6.37
CA ALA A 161 5.36 -20.92 -5.23
C ALA A 161 4.68 -19.59 -4.87
N ARG A 162 5.41 -18.47 -5.00
CA ARG A 162 4.87 -17.12 -4.80
C ARG A 162 3.77 -16.80 -5.82
N GLU A 163 3.97 -17.10 -7.10
CA GLU A 163 2.94 -16.90 -8.13
C GLU A 163 1.68 -17.71 -7.83
N LYS A 164 1.82 -19.01 -7.53
CA LYS A 164 0.68 -19.86 -7.14
C LYS A 164 -0.07 -19.34 -5.93
N MET A 165 0.65 -18.83 -4.92
CA MET A 165 0.04 -18.26 -3.73
C MET A 165 -0.68 -16.93 -4.02
N LYS A 166 -0.16 -16.10 -4.94
CA LYS A 166 -0.86 -14.89 -5.41
C LYS A 166 -2.12 -15.23 -6.19
N ASP A 167 -2.08 -16.25 -7.04
CA ASP A 167 -3.25 -16.70 -7.80
C ASP A 167 -4.34 -17.24 -6.86
N SER A 168 -3.97 -18.10 -5.90
CA SER A 168 -4.87 -18.58 -4.83
C SER A 168 -5.49 -17.41 -4.05
N PHE A 169 -4.68 -16.41 -3.69
CA PHE A 169 -5.20 -15.24 -2.97
C PHE A 169 -6.16 -14.42 -3.83
N ARG A 170 -5.84 -14.25 -5.12
CA ARG A 170 -6.70 -13.55 -6.09
C ARG A 170 -8.04 -14.24 -6.26
N GLU A 171 -8.07 -15.57 -6.40
CA GLU A 171 -9.30 -16.35 -6.51
C GLU A 171 -10.18 -16.17 -5.28
N MET A 172 -9.58 -16.32 -4.09
CA MET A 172 -10.28 -16.18 -2.82
C MET A 172 -10.81 -14.75 -2.57
N LEU A 173 -10.06 -13.71 -2.96
CA LEU A 173 -10.57 -12.33 -2.94
C LEU A 173 -11.66 -12.11 -4.01
N GLY A 174 -11.56 -12.81 -5.15
CA GLY A 174 -12.57 -12.82 -6.20
C GLY A 174 -13.95 -13.24 -5.68
N ASP A 175 -14.00 -14.20 -4.75
CA ASP A 175 -15.24 -14.64 -4.10
C ASP A 175 -15.91 -13.55 -3.25
N LEU A 176 -15.17 -12.49 -2.87
CA LEU A 176 -15.74 -11.34 -2.17
C LEU A 176 -16.41 -10.35 -3.12
N LEU A 177 -15.99 -10.28 -4.40
CA LEU A 177 -16.47 -9.30 -5.37
C LEU A 177 -18.01 -9.29 -5.52
N PRO A 178 -18.71 -10.44 -5.59
CA PRO A 178 -20.16 -10.46 -5.70
C PRO A 178 -20.90 -9.87 -4.49
N LEU A 179 -20.23 -9.72 -3.34
CA LEU A 179 -20.82 -9.15 -2.13
C LEU A 179 -20.85 -7.62 -2.16
N PHE A 180 -20.08 -6.97 -3.04
CA PHE A 180 -20.07 -5.53 -3.17
C PHE A 180 -21.30 -5.05 -3.94
N ALA A 181 -22.20 -4.34 -3.26
CA ALA A 181 -23.39 -3.78 -3.92
C ALA A 181 -23.02 -2.72 -4.96
N THR A 182 -23.82 -2.63 -6.02
CA THR A 182 -23.63 -1.61 -7.07
C THR A 182 -23.81 -0.20 -6.51
N GLY A 183 -22.98 0.75 -6.94
CA GLY A 183 -23.18 2.18 -6.65
C GLY A 183 -22.29 2.75 -5.53
N GLY A 184 -21.25 2.04 -5.11
CA GLY A 184 -20.19 2.60 -4.28
C GLY A 184 -19.10 1.56 -3.95
N PRO A 185 -18.05 1.97 -3.23
CA PRO A 185 -16.86 1.14 -3.01
C PRO A 185 -17.02 0.15 -1.85
N PHE A 186 -18.16 0.14 -1.14
CA PHE A 186 -18.38 -0.67 0.05
C PHE A 186 -19.34 -1.83 -0.20
N LEU A 187 -19.37 -2.80 0.71
CA LEU A 187 -20.29 -3.94 0.67
C LEU A 187 -21.75 -3.51 0.59
N LEU A 188 -22.13 -2.38 1.22
CA LEU A 188 -23.46 -1.79 1.13
C LEU A 188 -23.53 -0.63 0.10
N GLY A 189 -22.69 -0.67 -0.93
CA GLY A 189 -22.63 0.32 -2.00
C GLY A 189 -21.97 1.61 -1.52
N ALA A 190 -22.74 2.70 -1.41
CA ALA A 190 -22.23 3.99 -0.97
C ALA A 190 -21.97 4.07 0.55
N LYS A 191 -22.44 3.10 1.34
CA LYS A 191 -22.37 3.13 2.80
C LYS A 191 -21.35 2.12 3.33
N ALA A 192 -20.36 2.60 4.09
CA ALA A 192 -19.43 1.74 4.80
C ALA A 192 -20.10 1.01 5.97
N SER A 193 -19.64 -0.21 6.23
CA SER A 193 -20.05 -1.08 7.34
C SER A 193 -18.84 -1.65 8.07
N TYR A 194 -19.06 -2.35 9.19
CA TYR A 194 -17.97 -2.98 9.92
C TYR A 194 -17.25 -4.07 9.11
N ALA A 195 -17.96 -4.75 8.20
CA ALA A 195 -17.35 -5.73 7.30
C ALA A 195 -16.32 -5.09 6.37
N ASP A 196 -16.56 -3.85 5.92
CA ASP A 196 -15.58 -3.08 5.14
C ASP A 196 -14.35 -2.74 5.97
N LEU A 197 -14.52 -2.42 7.27
CA LEU A 197 -13.39 -2.17 8.18
C LEU A 197 -12.59 -3.46 8.44
N CYS A 198 -13.24 -4.63 8.48
CA CYS A 198 -12.56 -5.92 8.58
C CYS A 198 -11.65 -6.18 7.37
N ILE A 199 -12.15 -5.91 6.15
CA ILE A 199 -11.35 -6.03 4.92
C ILE A 199 -10.22 -4.99 4.93
N GLY A 200 -10.54 -3.72 5.17
CA GLY A 200 -9.59 -2.61 5.15
C GLY A 200 -8.44 -2.77 6.14
N ALA A 201 -8.70 -3.32 7.33
CA ALA A 201 -7.66 -3.60 8.32
C ALA A 201 -6.64 -4.64 7.85
N TRP A 202 -7.08 -5.65 7.09
CA TRP A 202 -6.19 -6.62 6.49
C TRP A 202 -5.45 -6.05 5.29
N LEU A 203 -6.13 -5.32 4.42
CA LEU A 203 -5.49 -4.62 3.29
C LEU A 203 -4.36 -3.71 3.79
N HIS A 204 -4.60 -2.92 4.84
CA HIS A 204 -3.58 -2.08 5.48
C HIS A 204 -2.31 -2.84 5.87
N SER A 205 -2.45 -4.10 6.31
CA SER A 205 -1.32 -4.93 6.74
C SER A 205 -0.47 -5.52 5.60
N ILE A 206 -0.93 -5.44 4.34
CA ILE A 206 -0.32 -6.14 3.19
C ILE A 206 0.18 -5.21 2.08
N TYR A 207 0.31 -3.91 2.33
CA TYR A 207 0.88 -2.97 1.35
C TYR A 207 2.41 -3.09 1.28
N ALA A 208 2.93 -3.22 0.04
CA ALA A 208 4.37 -3.28 -0.23
C ALA A 208 4.93 -1.95 -0.78
N ASN A 209 4.09 -1.16 -1.46
CA ASN A 209 4.47 0.11 -2.08
C ASN A 209 3.76 1.28 -1.40
N LEU A 210 4.39 2.46 -1.41
CA LEU A 210 3.78 3.72 -1.01
C LEU A 210 3.13 4.37 -2.24
N ASP A 211 2.07 3.73 -2.76
CA ASP A 211 1.34 4.24 -3.91
C ASP A 211 0.64 5.55 -3.52
N ILE A 212 1.19 6.68 -3.99
CA ILE A 212 0.68 8.02 -3.73
C ILE A 212 -0.58 8.27 -4.55
N ILE A 213 -0.56 7.86 -5.82
CA ILE A 213 -1.71 7.85 -6.71
C ILE A 213 -1.89 6.44 -7.24
N THR A 214 -3.11 5.93 -7.12
CA THR A 214 -3.58 4.74 -7.83
C THR A 214 -4.88 5.11 -8.53
N LEU A 215 -4.89 5.05 -9.86
CA LEU A 215 -6.04 5.44 -10.68
C LEU A 215 -6.43 4.32 -11.62
N MET A 216 -7.52 3.64 -11.26
CA MET A 216 -8.07 2.55 -12.07
C MET A 216 -8.93 3.10 -13.21
N ALA A 217 -8.72 2.56 -14.41
CA ALA A 217 -9.61 2.79 -15.55
C ALA A 217 -11.02 2.26 -15.22
N PRO A 218 -12.10 3.03 -15.47
CA PRO A 218 -13.45 2.55 -15.23
C PRO A 218 -13.77 1.33 -16.11
N SER A 219 -14.69 0.47 -15.65
CA SER A 219 -15.16 -0.67 -16.46
C SER A 219 -15.65 -0.21 -17.83
N GLY A 220 -15.13 -0.82 -18.89
CA GLY A 220 -15.43 -0.47 -20.28
C GLY A 220 -14.55 0.62 -20.89
N ASN A 221 -13.58 1.15 -20.12
CA ASN A 221 -12.56 2.08 -20.60
C ASN A 221 -11.16 1.50 -20.42
N TYR A 222 -10.19 2.11 -21.10
CA TYR A 222 -8.78 1.93 -20.83
C TYR A 222 -8.02 3.25 -20.95
N ILE A 223 -6.85 3.29 -20.32
CA ILE A 223 -5.89 4.38 -20.45
C ILE A 223 -5.12 4.19 -21.77
N GLU A 224 -5.08 5.22 -22.61
CA GLU A 224 -4.39 5.21 -23.91
C GLU A 224 -3.13 6.09 -23.94
N GLU A 225 -3.05 7.10 -23.07
CA GLU A 225 -1.89 7.99 -22.98
C GLU A 225 -1.74 8.56 -21.57
N VAL A 226 -0.50 8.68 -21.11
CA VAL A 226 -0.16 9.28 -19.81
C VAL A 226 1.10 10.13 -19.98
N SER A 227 1.12 11.28 -19.33
CA SER A 227 2.30 12.11 -19.13
C SER A 227 2.47 12.38 -17.63
N ALA A 228 3.69 12.29 -17.12
CA ALA A 228 3.99 12.67 -15.74
C ALA A 228 5.41 13.24 -15.64
N THR A 229 5.54 14.45 -15.11
CA THR A 229 6.84 15.12 -14.91
C THR A 229 7.18 15.20 -13.44
N LEU A 230 8.29 14.59 -13.03
CA LEU A 230 8.87 14.67 -11.70
C LEU A 230 9.98 15.72 -11.69
N VAL A 231 9.88 16.75 -10.85
CA VAL A 231 11.02 17.62 -10.54
C VAL A 231 11.78 16.99 -9.39
N VAL A 232 12.98 16.50 -9.65
CA VAL A 232 13.71 15.70 -8.66
C VAL A 232 14.29 16.57 -7.55
N GLY A 233 14.10 16.16 -6.30
CA GLY A 233 14.62 16.85 -5.12
C GLY A 233 16.00 16.35 -4.68
N ASP A 234 16.36 16.64 -3.43
CA ASP A 234 17.51 16.03 -2.74
C ASP A 234 17.42 14.49 -2.79
N VAL A 235 18.54 13.79 -2.59
CA VAL A 235 18.57 12.32 -2.46
C VAL A 235 18.38 11.89 -1.00
N PRO A 236 18.03 10.62 -0.72
CA PRO A 236 17.97 10.11 0.66
C PRO A 236 19.26 10.37 1.44
N ASN A 237 19.14 10.68 2.73
CA ASN A 237 20.28 10.88 3.62
C ASN A 237 20.03 10.24 4.99
N PRO A 238 20.78 9.18 5.37
CA PRO A 238 21.84 8.52 4.60
C PRO A 238 21.30 7.72 3.40
N ILE A 239 22.17 7.43 2.41
CA ILE A 239 21.85 6.51 1.31
C ILE A 239 22.15 5.08 1.79
N THR A 240 21.13 4.31 2.16
CA THR A 240 21.30 2.96 2.75
C THR A 240 20.75 1.81 1.89
N GLY A 241 19.89 2.11 0.92
CA GLY A 241 19.21 1.16 0.04
C GLY A 241 18.80 1.83 -1.28
N ASP A 242 18.07 1.13 -2.13
CA ASP A 242 17.55 1.71 -3.39
C ASP A 242 16.18 2.35 -3.16
N ILE A 243 16.13 3.69 -3.18
CA ILE A 243 14.88 4.44 -3.24
C ILE A 243 14.56 4.75 -4.70
N ALA A 244 13.39 4.29 -5.14
CA ALA A 244 12.87 4.54 -6.47
C ALA A 244 11.58 5.38 -6.38
N LEU A 245 11.54 6.45 -7.18
CA LEU A 245 10.38 7.28 -7.45
C LEU A 245 9.91 6.94 -8.85
N TRP A 246 8.61 6.69 -9.02
CA TRP A 246 8.13 6.28 -10.34
C TRP A 246 6.70 6.66 -10.63
N SER A 247 6.46 6.86 -11.93
CA SER A 247 5.13 6.78 -12.51
C SER A 247 5.02 5.47 -13.28
N ALA A 248 3.81 4.91 -13.40
CA ALA A 248 3.65 3.68 -14.16
C ALA A 248 2.24 3.48 -14.71
N ILE A 249 2.12 2.61 -15.71
CA ILE A 249 0.85 2.03 -16.12
C ILE A 249 0.93 0.50 -15.97
N MET A 250 0.01 -0.07 -15.20
CA MET A 250 -0.26 -1.51 -15.21
C MET A 250 -1.21 -1.84 -16.34
N MET A 251 -0.82 -2.81 -17.16
CA MET A 251 -1.59 -3.32 -18.27
C MET A 251 -2.63 -4.35 -17.81
N ASP A 252 -3.65 -4.57 -18.64
CA ASP A 252 -4.70 -5.58 -18.45
C ASP A 252 -4.18 -7.02 -18.30
N LYS A 253 -2.99 -7.33 -18.86
CA LYS A 253 -2.31 -8.62 -18.69
C LYS A 253 -1.19 -8.59 -17.65
N GLN A 254 -1.18 -7.58 -16.78
CA GLN A 254 -0.24 -7.40 -15.66
C GLN A 254 1.22 -7.11 -16.07
N ASP A 255 1.46 -6.75 -17.33
CA ASP A 255 2.70 -6.07 -17.70
C ASP A 255 2.70 -4.66 -17.10
N PHE A 256 3.89 -4.10 -16.91
CA PHE A 256 4.12 -2.83 -16.24
C PHE A 256 5.05 -1.96 -17.08
N LEU A 257 4.62 -0.73 -17.37
CA LEU A 257 5.44 0.30 -18.02
C LEU A 257 5.74 1.35 -16.96
N GLN A 258 7.01 1.64 -16.70
CA GLN A 258 7.41 2.44 -15.54
C GLN A 258 8.56 3.37 -15.87
N GLY A 259 8.40 4.65 -15.57
CA GLY A 259 9.45 5.65 -15.61
C GLY A 259 10.06 5.75 -14.23
N VAL A 260 11.32 5.38 -14.11
CA VAL A 260 12.00 5.22 -12.83
C VAL A 260 13.03 6.33 -12.65
N THR A 261 13.03 6.93 -11.46
CA THR A 261 14.04 7.83 -10.94
C THR A 261 14.52 7.26 -9.61
N GLN A 262 15.74 6.73 -9.55
CA GLN A 262 16.22 6.00 -8.36
C GLN A 262 17.61 6.44 -7.89
N ASN A 263 17.86 6.28 -6.59
CA ASN A 263 19.14 6.54 -5.96
C ASN A 263 19.50 5.38 -5.02
N SER A 264 20.71 4.86 -5.18
CA SER A 264 21.23 3.72 -4.43
C SER A 264 22.69 3.91 -4.01
N PRO A 265 23.18 3.15 -3.01
CA PRO A 265 24.60 3.09 -2.68
C PRO A 265 25.46 2.63 -3.87
N PRO A 266 26.72 3.09 -3.97
CA PRO A 266 27.67 2.54 -4.93
C PRO A 266 27.82 1.02 -4.77
N GLY A 267 27.93 0.30 -5.87
CA GLY A 267 28.14 -1.15 -5.84
C GLY A 267 26.89 -2.01 -5.67
N LEU A 268 25.74 -1.44 -5.29
CA LEU A 268 24.51 -2.21 -5.00
C LEU A 268 24.13 -3.15 -6.16
N TYR A 269 24.23 -2.65 -7.38
CA TYR A 269 23.87 -3.39 -8.60
C TYR A 269 25.05 -3.82 -9.47
N GLU A 270 26.30 -3.77 -8.98
CA GLU A 270 27.47 -4.20 -9.78
C GLU A 270 27.39 -5.67 -10.23
N HIS A 271 26.67 -6.50 -9.47
CA HIS A 271 26.44 -7.91 -9.77
C HIS A 271 25.31 -8.15 -10.79
N CYS A 272 24.45 -7.15 -11.04
CA CYS A 272 23.36 -7.24 -12.00
C CYS A 272 23.89 -7.11 -13.43
N ARG A 273 23.99 -8.25 -14.13
CA ARG A 273 24.47 -8.28 -15.52
C ARG A 273 23.40 -7.95 -16.56
N SER A 274 22.13 -8.06 -16.20
CA SER A 274 20.99 -7.93 -17.12
C SER A 274 20.50 -6.49 -17.29
N ILE A 275 20.68 -5.64 -16.29
CA ILE A 275 20.27 -4.23 -16.33
C ILE A 275 21.47 -3.39 -15.97
N ARG A 276 21.81 -2.42 -16.83
CA ARG A 276 22.82 -1.42 -16.51
C ARG A 276 22.14 -0.26 -15.83
N TYR A 277 22.43 -0.07 -14.55
CA TYR A 277 22.06 1.13 -13.79
C TYR A 277 23.19 2.14 -13.79
N CYS A 278 22.89 3.41 -13.50
CA CYS A 278 23.89 4.43 -13.26
C CYS A 278 24.80 4.02 -12.09
N GLN A 279 26.07 4.39 -12.16
CA GLN A 279 27.05 4.12 -11.11
C GLN A 279 27.51 5.44 -10.49
N ASN A 280 28.00 5.37 -9.24
CA ASN A 280 28.59 6.51 -8.53
C ASN A 280 27.67 7.74 -8.46
N LEU A 281 26.39 7.50 -8.14
CA LEU A 281 25.35 8.53 -8.16
C LEU A 281 25.64 9.71 -7.23
N GLY A 282 26.19 9.45 -6.04
CA GLY A 282 26.42 10.50 -5.05
C GLY A 282 25.11 11.21 -4.71
N GLN A 283 25.04 12.51 -4.97
CA GLN A 283 23.85 13.35 -4.75
C GLN A 283 22.94 13.45 -5.99
N ASN A 284 23.10 12.58 -6.99
CA ASN A 284 22.31 12.58 -8.22
C ASN A 284 21.33 11.40 -8.28
N TRP A 285 20.39 11.49 -9.21
CA TRP A 285 19.40 10.45 -9.50
C TRP A 285 19.74 9.72 -10.80
N CYS A 286 19.42 8.42 -10.86
CA CYS A 286 19.45 7.63 -12.08
C CYS A 286 18.04 7.53 -12.69
N ASN A 287 17.89 7.83 -13.97
CA ASN A 287 16.59 7.90 -14.63
C ASN A 287 16.56 6.99 -15.84
N PHE A 288 15.50 6.19 -16.00
CA PHE A 288 15.34 5.28 -17.13
C PHE A 288 13.88 4.86 -17.33
N ALA A 289 13.55 4.52 -18.57
CA ALA A 289 12.35 3.78 -18.91
C ALA A 289 12.52 2.30 -18.50
N TYR A 290 11.45 1.66 -18.04
CA TYR A 290 11.47 0.29 -17.53
C TYR A 290 10.19 -0.45 -17.91
N ASN A 291 10.33 -1.63 -18.49
CA ASN A 291 9.25 -2.56 -18.79
C ASN A 291 9.42 -3.83 -17.94
N TYR A 292 8.33 -4.29 -17.34
CA TYR A 292 8.22 -5.60 -16.73
C TYR A 292 7.06 -6.37 -17.35
N GLY A 293 7.28 -7.60 -17.78
CA GLY A 293 6.21 -8.40 -18.38
C GLY A 293 6.58 -9.86 -18.55
N ASN A 294 5.65 -10.77 -18.25
CA ASN A 294 5.89 -12.23 -18.22
C ASN A 294 7.17 -12.63 -17.49
N GLY A 295 7.54 -11.85 -16.46
CA GLY A 295 8.72 -12.12 -15.67
C GLY A 295 10.06 -11.75 -16.29
N ASN A 296 10.04 -11.06 -17.43
CA ASN A 296 11.20 -10.43 -18.06
C ASN A 296 11.23 -8.94 -17.72
N VAL A 297 12.44 -8.40 -17.75
CA VAL A 297 12.72 -6.99 -17.47
C VAL A 297 13.49 -6.39 -18.64
N GLU A 298 13.10 -5.20 -19.04
CA GLU A 298 13.83 -4.40 -20.01
C GLU A 298 13.96 -2.98 -19.47
N ALA A 299 15.17 -2.46 -19.45
CA ALA A 299 15.44 -1.09 -19.04
C ALA A 299 16.03 -0.33 -20.22
N GLY A 300 15.61 0.92 -20.37
CA GLY A 300 16.18 1.86 -21.30
C GLY A 300 17.58 2.31 -20.87
N VAL A 301 18.15 3.27 -21.60
CA VAL A 301 19.47 3.81 -21.27
C VAL A 301 19.38 4.61 -19.96
N PRO A 302 20.15 4.25 -18.92
CA PRO A 302 20.14 4.99 -17.66
C PRO A 302 20.87 6.33 -17.81
N VAL A 303 20.26 7.41 -17.31
CA VAL A 303 20.84 8.75 -17.39
C VAL A 303 20.85 9.43 -16.02
N ILE A 304 22.00 9.99 -15.66
CA ILE A 304 22.21 10.71 -14.40
C ILE A 304 21.62 12.12 -14.51
N ALA A 305 20.86 12.53 -13.51
CA ALA A 305 20.35 13.89 -13.39
C ALA A 305 20.56 14.44 -11.96
N PRO A 306 21.02 15.69 -11.80
CA PRO A 306 21.08 16.33 -10.48
C PRO A 306 19.69 16.74 -9.97
N PRO A 307 19.55 16.97 -8.65
CA PRO A 307 18.40 17.67 -8.08
C PRO A 307 18.05 18.95 -8.86
N GLY A 308 16.76 19.22 -9.02
CA GLY A 308 16.20 20.32 -9.81
C GLY A 308 15.89 19.96 -11.27
N SER A 309 16.34 18.81 -11.76
CA SER A 309 16.02 18.35 -13.13
C SER A 309 14.54 17.98 -13.27
N ARG A 310 13.96 18.26 -14.45
CA ARG A 310 12.59 17.85 -14.80
C ARG A 310 12.63 16.51 -15.54
N ILE A 311 12.15 15.45 -14.91
CA ILE A 311 12.12 14.10 -15.45
C ILE A 311 10.71 13.77 -15.90
N LYS A 312 10.47 13.83 -17.21
CA LYS A 312 9.15 13.54 -17.78
C LYS A 312 9.11 12.14 -18.35
N THR A 313 8.14 11.33 -17.91
CA THR A 313 7.82 10.07 -18.58
C THR A 313 6.51 10.20 -19.33
N HIS A 314 6.50 9.74 -20.57
CA HIS A 314 5.36 9.74 -21.47
C HIS A 314 5.10 8.33 -21.97
N TYR A 315 3.85 7.89 -21.87
CA TYR A 315 3.39 6.58 -22.30
C TYR A 315 2.27 6.78 -23.30
N LYS A 316 2.32 6.10 -24.44
CA LYS A 316 1.28 6.23 -25.46
C LYS A 316 1.05 4.93 -26.20
N LEU A 317 -0.21 4.52 -26.29
CA LEU A 317 -0.63 3.44 -27.17
C LEU A 317 -0.61 3.94 -28.61
N ASN A 318 0.17 3.28 -29.46
CA ASN A 318 0.21 3.55 -30.89
C ASN A 318 -0.93 2.77 -31.57
N PRO A 319 -1.94 3.45 -32.15
CA PRO A 319 -3.12 2.79 -32.69
C PRO A 319 -2.86 1.96 -33.95
N ASP A 320 -1.79 2.26 -34.70
CA ASP A 320 -1.45 1.56 -35.95
C ASP A 320 -0.70 0.25 -35.68
N THR A 321 0.18 0.25 -34.68
CA THR A 321 1.02 -0.91 -34.34
C THR A 321 0.48 -1.73 -33.17
N ASP A 322 -0.47 -1.15 -32.42
CA ASP A 322 -1.03 -1.70 -31.18
C ASP A 322 0.02 -1.96 -30.09
N LYS A 323 1.11 -1.17 -30.12
CA LYS A 323 2.22 -1.21 -29.16
C LYS A 323 2.26 0.05 -28.30
N TRP A 324 2.81 -0.09 -27.10
CA TRP A 324 3.06 1.05 -26.23
C TRP A 324 4.44 1.66 -26.48
N GLU A 325 4.48 2.97 -26.65
CA GLU A 325 5.71 3.76 -26.62
C GLU A 325 5.90 4.33 -25.23
N GLN A 326 7.11 4.21 -24.70
CA GLN A 326 7.52 4.84 -23.45
C GLN A 326 8.73 5.72 -23.71
N LYS A 327 8.58 7.02 -23.46
CA LYS A 327 9.63 8.04 -23.68
C LYS A 327 9.95 8.73 -22.37
N LEU A 328 11.23 8.88 -22.08
CA LEU A 328 11.74 9.59 -20.91
C LEU A 328 12.55 10.81 -21.36
N TYR A 329 12.21 11.96 -20.80
CA TYR A 329 12.85 13.23 -21.07
C TYR A 329 13.49 13.80 -19.82
N ILE A 330 14.64 14.45 -19.96
CA ILE A 330 15.29 15.22 -18.91
C ILE A 330 15.38 16.66 -19.41
N ASN A 331 14.75 17.60 -18.70
CA ASN A 331 14.70 19.01 -19.09
C ASN A 331 14.25 19.19 -20.55
N ASP A 332 13.19 18.47 -20.92
CA ASP A 332 12.57 18.43 -22.27
C ASP A 332 13.43 17.80 -23.39
N GLU A 333 14.62 17.26 -23.08
CA GLU A 333 15.44 16.46 -24.01
C GLU A 333 15.11 14.97 -23.89
N LEU A 334 14.82 14.29 -25.01
CA LEU A 334 14.58 12.84 -25.02
C LEU A 334 15.89 12.08 -24.73
N VAL A 335 15.91 11.29 -23.66
CA VAL A 335 17.13 10.58 -23.22
C VAL A 335 17.00 9.06 -23.21
N SER A 336 15.77 8.54 -23.17
CA SER A 336 15.50 7.10 -23.21
C SER A 336 14.15 6.83 -23.86
N GLU A 337 14.08 5.76 -24.63
CA GLU A 337 12.87 5.28 -25.28
C GLU A 337 12.81 3.75 -25.25
N LEU A 338 11.64 3.21 -24.92
CA LEU A 338 11.32 1.79 -25.04
C LEU A 338 10.03 1.63 -25.82
N THR A 339 9.91 0.53 -26.56
CA THR A 339 8.63 0.08 -27.13
C THR A 339 8.25 -1.23 -26.46
N SER A 340 7.02 -1.30 -25.96
CA SER A 340 6.57 -2.38 -25.09
C SER A 340 5.41 -3.19 -25.69
N SER A 341 4.67 -3.84 -24.80
CA SER A 341 3.59 -4.80 -25.00
C SER A 341 2.67 -4.48 -26.17
N GLN A 342 2.47 -5.49 -27.01
CA GLN A 342 1.52 -5.45 -28.11
C GLN A 342 0.17 -6.02 -27.67
N GLY A 343 -0.94 -5.36 -28.04
CA GLY A 343 -2.29 -5.85 -27.77
C GLY A 343 -2.67 -5.88 -26.29
N GLN A 344 -2.20 -4.89 -25.54
CA GLN A 344 -2.52 -4.66 -24.14
C GLN A 344 -3.07 -3.25 -23.91
N ARG A 345 -3.85 -3.09 -22.86
CA ARG A 345 -4.58 -1.85 -22.54
C ARG A 345 -4.23 -1.39 -21.13
N GLY A 346 -4.04 -0.08 -20.97
CA GLY A 346 -3.70 0.51 -19.68
C GLY A 346 -4.87 0.38 -18.72
N SER A 347 -4.67 -0.31 -17.61
CA SER A 347 -5.72 -0.59 -16.62
C SER A 347 -5.61 0.29 -15.38
N ILE A 348 -4.39 0.59 -14.93
CA ILE A 348 -4.16 1.39 -13.73
C ILE A 348 -2.98 2.33 -13.96
N PHE A 349 -3.13 3.61 -13.63
CA PHE A 349 -2.03 4.57 -13.56
C PHE A 349 -1.57 4.77 -12.11
N TYR A 350 -0.25 4.88 -11.93
CA TYR A 350 0.39 5.03 -10.64
C TYR A 350 1.34 6.23 -10.59
N ILE A 351 1.42 6.84 -9.41
CA ILE A 351 2.61 7.56 -8.92
C ILE A 351 2.96 6.95 -7.57
N SER A 352 4.21 6.54 -7.37
CA SER A 352 4.60 5.80 -6.19
C SER A 352 6.05 6.05 -5.77
N THR A 353 6.33 5.71 -4.52
CA THR A 353 7.67 5.64 -3.94
C THR A 353 7.89 4.22 -3.42
N GLU A 354 9.04 3.66 -3.76
CA GLU A 354 9.38 2.29 -3.44
C GLU A 354 10.79 2.21 -2.83
N CYS A 355 10.92 1.36 -1.81
CA CYS A 355 12.23 0.87 -1.38
C CYS A 355 12.55 -0.40 -2.17
N ALA A 356 13.11 -0.22 -3.37
CA ALA A 356 13.37 -1.31 -4.31
C ALA A 356 14.43 -2.30 -3.80
N ALA A 357 15.32 -1.84 -2.91
CA ALA A 357 16.27 -2.69 -2.19
C ALA A 357 16.46 -2.18 -0.76
N PRO A 358 15.92 -2.88 0.26
CA PRO A 358 16.05 -2.48 1.66
C PRO A 358 17.48 -2.70 2.22
N PRO A 359 17.86 -2.00 3.29
CA PRO A 359 17.07 -1.03 4.05
C PRO A 359 17.15 0.38 3.46
N CYS A 360 16.02 1.03 3.20
CA CYS A 360 16.02 2.42 2.71
C CYS A 360 15.80 3.42 3.83
N ALA A 361 16.47 4.57 3.74
CA ALA A 361 16.14 5.75 4.52
C ALA A 361 14.87 6.44 3.97
N ALA A 362 14.41 7.47 4.67
CA ALA A 362 13.33 8.34 4.19
C ALA A 362 13.64 8.86 2.78
N ALA A 363 12.66 8.73 1.88
CA ALA A 363 12.68 9.41 0.61
C ALA A 363 12.35 10.89 0.90
N PRO A 364 13.25 11.82 0.55
CA PRO A 364 13.10 13.21 0.93
C PRO A 364 11.88 13.84 0.25
N ALA A 365 11.28 14.82 0.93
CA ALA A 365 10.23 15.63 0.31
C ALA A 365 10.78 16.26 -0.97
N HIS A 366 10.08 16.10 -2.09
CA HIS A 366 10.53 16.70 -3.35
C HIS A 366 10.13 18.20 -3.44
N SER A 367 9.99 18.89 -2.29
CA SER A 367 9.45 20.25 -2.18
C SER A 367 10.27 21.18 -1.28
N LYS A 368 11.51 20.83 -0.93
CA LYS A 368 12.28 21.60 0.08
C LYS A 368 12.79 22.95 -0.44
N PHE A 369 12.81 23.14 -1.76
CA PHE A 369 13.02 24.45 -2.38
C PHE A 369 11.65 25.08 -2.66
N GLN A 370 11.42 26.32 -2.21
CA GLN A 370 10.33 27.17 -2.73
C GLN A 370 10.21 26.97 -4.26
N PRO A 371 8.99 27.02 -4.85
CA PRO A 371 8.62 26.36 -6.12
C PRO A 371 9.80 26.05 -7.06
N PRO A 372 9.97 24.78 -7.46
CA PRO A 372 8.87 24.07 -8.12
C PRO A 372 8.43 22.78 -7.41
N PRO A 373 7.28 22.25 -7.86
CA PRO A 373 6.60 21.11 -7.25
C PRO A 373 7.15 19.72 -7.59
N CYS A 374 6.76 18.71 -6.80
CA CYS A 374 7.23 17.33 -6.94
C CYS A 374 6.81 16.71 -8.28
N TRP A 375 5.50 16.69 -8.56
CA TRP A 375 4.98 16.22 -9.84
C TRP A 375 4.14 17.33 -10.48
N GLU A 376 4.46 17.64 -11.73
CA GLU A 376 3.79 18.62 -12.57
C GLU A 376 3.45 18.03 -13.93
N ASP A 377 2.60 18.76 -14.67
CA ASP A 377 2.17 18.39 -16.03
C ASP A 377 1.70 16.92 -16.14
N VAL A 378 1.07 16.42 -15.07
CA VAL A 378 0.51 15.07 -15.04
C VAL A 378 -0.80 15.09 -15.80
N SER A 379 -0.93 14.19 -16.77
CA SER A 379 -2.15 14.00 -17.53
C SER A 379 -2.40 12.53 -17.83
N VAL A 380 -3.67 12.16 -17.90
CA VAL A 380 -4.15 10.82 -18.26
C VAL A 380 -5.25 10.96 -19.31
N VAL A 381 -5.12 10.22 -20.41
CA VAL A 381 -6.11 10.17 -21.49
C VAL A 381 -6.72 8.78 -21.55
N LEU A 382 -8.05 8.73 -21.56
CA LEU A 382 -8.84 7.53 -21.76
C LEU A 382 -9.20 7.35 -23.24
N ASP A 383 -9.44 6.09 -23.62
CA ASP A 383 -9.96 5.73 -24.94
C ASP A 383 -11.26 6.46 -25.28
N ALA A 384 -12.16 6.59 -24.31
CA ALA A 384 -13.42 7.31 -24.40
C ALA A 384 -13.69 8.14 -23.14
N ALA A 385 -14.46 9.22 -23.29
CA ALA A 385 -14.78 10.12 -22.19
C ALA A 385 -15.54 9.40 -21.07
N ASN A 386 -15.01 9.46 -19.84
CA ASN A 386 -15.68 8.90 -18.66
C ASN A 386 -15.41 9.72 -17.40
N VAL A 387 -16.43 10.46 -16.96
CA VAL A 387 -16.38 11.29 -15.74
C VAL A 387 -16.14 10.51 -14.45
N ARG A 388 -16.39 9.18 -14.42
CA ARG A 388 -16.19 8.35 -13.23
C ARG A 388 -14.71 8.14 -12.89
N PHE A 389 -13.79 8.41 -13.81
CA PHE A 389 -12.35 8.32 -13.54
C PHE A 389 -11.90 9.27 -12.43
N LEU A 390 -12.56 10.42 -12.24
CA LEU A 390 -12.30 11.32 -11.11
C LEU A 390 -12.47 10.63 -9.74
N HIS A 391 -13.33 9.63 -9.65
CA HIS A 391 -13.67 8.95 -8.39
C HIS A 391 -12.79 7.72 -8.12
N SER A 392 -11.82 7.39 -8.99
CA SER A 392 -10.92 6.25 -8.78
C SER A 392 -9.63 6.60 -8.07
N GLY A 393 -9.37 7.89 -7.77
CA GLY A 393 -8.13 8.35 -7.16
C GLY A 393 -8.20 8.47 -5.63
N ALA A 394 -7.24 7.86 -4.94
CA ALA A 394 -6.92 8.17 -3.55
C ALA A 394 -5.51 8.77 -3.48
N TRP A 395 -5.37 9.91 -2.82
CA TRP A 395 -4.07 10.50 -2.49
C TRP A 395 -3.64 9.97 -1.14
N MET A 396 -2.55 9.21 -1.13
CA MET A 396 -2.04 8.56 0.07
C MET A 396 -0.80 9.30 0.60
N HIS A 397 -0.34 8.86 1.78
CA HIS A 397 0.94 9.28 2.37
C HIS A 397 1.09 10.80 2.57
N GLY A 398 -0.01 11.51 2.83
CA GLY A 398 0.01 12.95 3.11
C GLY A 398 0.26 13.83 1.89
N ALA A 399 0.14 13.27 0.68
CA ALA A 399 0.25 14.06 -0.55
C ALA A 399 -0.86 15.12 -0.64
N THR A 400 -0.50 16.28 -1.20
CA THR A 400 -1.41 17.43 -1.37
C THR A 400 -1.37 17.95 -2.79
N GLY A 401 -2.43 18.66 -3.22
CA GLY A 401 -2.58 19.07 -4.62
C GLY A 401 -3.13 17.92 -5.48
N GLY A 402 -2.64 17.77 -6.71
CA GLY A 402 -3.05 16.69 -7.62
C GLY A 402 -4.52 16.76 -8.09
N GLN A 403 -5.25 17.86 -7.88
CA GLN A 403 -6.67 17.91 -8.23
C GLN A 403 -6.87 17.68 -9.73
N MET A 404 -7.72 16.72 -10.06
CA MET A 404 -8.01 16.35 -11.43
C MET A 404 -9.09 17.25 -12.03
N THR A 405 -8.86 17.71 -13.26
CA THR A 405 -9.79 18.50 -14.06
C THR A 405 -9.86 17.94 -15.48
N THR A 406 -11.00 18.11 -16.14
CA THR A 406 -11.20 17.70 -17.52
C THR A 406 -11.94 18.80 -18.28
N ILE A 407 -11.59 18.98 -19.55
CA ILE A 407 -12.24 19.95 -20.45
C ILE A 407 -13.04 19.28 -21.57
N ASP A 408 -12.93 17.96 -21.70
CA ASP A 408 -13.47 17.14 -22.79
C ASP A 408 -14.39 16.02 -22.25
N ALA A 409 -15.18 16.38 -21.22
CA ALA A 409 -16.16 15.50 -20.58
C ALA A 409 -15.58 14.20 -19.96
N GLY A 410 -14.30 14.22 -19.60
CA GLY A 410 -13.62 13.13 -18.91
C GLY A 410 -12.82 12.20 -19.82
N LYS A 411 -12.44 12.64 -21.03
CA LYS A 411 -11.49 11.89 -21.88
C LYS A 411 -10.05 12.19 -21.46
N THR A 412 -9.71 13.46 -21.26
CA THR A 412 -8.40 13.93 -20.78
C THR A 412 -8.54 14.51 -19.39
N TRP A 413 -7.70 14.01 -18.48
CA TRP A 413 -7.63 14.45 -17.09
C TRP A 413 -6.27 15.09 -16.83
N ASN A 414 -6.28 16.37 -16.47
CA ASN A 414 -5.09 17.11 -16.07
C ASN A 414 -5.10 17.30 -14.57
N PHE A 415 -3.93 17.19 -13.96
CA PHE A 415 -3.75 17.29 -12.53
C PHE A 415 -3.14 18.65 -12.23
N THR A 416 -3.61 19.31 -11.19
CA THR A 416 -2.79 20.34 -10.58
C THR A 416 -1.51 19.69 -10.07
N THR A 417 -0.47 20.51 -9.93
CA THR A 417 0.72 20.21 -9.13
C THR A 417 0.43 19.31 -7.92
N LEU A 418 1.20 18.23 -7.80
CA LEU A 418 1.16 17.28 -6.70
C LEU A 418 2.42 17.45 -5.85
N SER A 419 2.24 17.60 -4.54
CA SER A 419 3.31 17.67 -3.54
C SER A 419 3.29 16.41 -2.68
N ILE A 420 4.46 15.77 -2.54
CA ILE A 420 4.64 14.56 -1.74
C ILE A 420 5.59 14.92 -0.59
N PRO A 421 5.18 14.75 0.67
CA PRO A 421 6.04 14.99 1.82
C PRO A 421 7.16 13.94 1.90
N GLU A 422 8.16 14.20 2.74
CA GLU A 422 9.19 13.22 3.06
C GLU A 422 8.53 11.92 3.56
N THR A 423 8.93 10.79 2.98
CA THR A 423 8.40 9.51 3.43
C THR A 423 8.92 9.24 4.82
N LYS A 424 8.03 8.74 5.67
CA LYS A 424 8.40 8.41 7.02
C LYS A 424 8.81 6.94 7.08
N PRO A 425 10.01 6.62 7.60
CA PRO A 425 10.62 5.30 7.51
C PRO A 425 9.93 4.23 8.35
#